data_AF-S3YIQ9-F1
#
_entry.id   AF-S3YIQ9-F1
#
_cell.length_a   1.000
_cell.length_b   1.000
_cell.length_c   1.000
_cell.angle_alpha   90.00
_cell.angle_beta   90.00
_cell.angle_gamma   90.00
#
_symmetry.space_group_name_H-M   'P 1'
#
loop_
_entity.id
_entity.type
_entity.pdbx_description
1 polymer ?
#
loop_
_entity_poly.entity_id
_entity_poly.type
_entity_poly.pdbx_seq_one_letter_code
_entity_poly.pdbx_strand_id
1 'polypeptide(L)' 'MTASTDHIARRVMADIKSKGLSISAVADATGIAKTTLLRRLKDGDFTASQTKKIALELGSDAADYYREEAA' A
#
# COMPACT_ATOMS: atom_id res chain seq x y z
N MET A 1 11.05 -15.20 -6.75
CA MET A 1 10.98 -14.55 -5.42
C MET A 1 9.80 -13.59 -5.44
N THR A 2 8.64 -13.99 -4.93
CA THR A 2 7.38 -13.19 -4.97
C THR A 2 6.74 -13.00 -3.59
N ALA A 3 7.31 -13.60 -2.54
CA ALA A 3 6.74 -13.56 -1.19
C ALA A 3 6.84 -12.16 -0.54
N SER A 4 7.93 -11.41 -0.77
CA SER A 4 8.13 -10.12 -0.10
C SER A 4 7.23 -9.00 -0.63
N THR A 5 6.78 -9.05 -1.89
CA THR A 5 5.91 -8.02 -2.48
C THR A 5 4.42 -8.21 -2.12
N ASP A 6 3.95 -9.45 -2.03
CA ASP A 6 2.55 -9.74 -1.67
C ASP A 6 2.20 -9.26 -0.25
N HIS A 7 3.17 -9.33 0.69
CA HIS A 7 2.97 -8.84 2.05
C HIS A 7 2.74 -7.32 2.11
N ILE A 8 3.40 -6.55 1.25
CA ILE A 8 3.25 -5.08 1.17
C ILE A 8 1.81 -4.75 0.76
N ALA A 9 1.30 -5.40 -0.29
CA ALA A 9 -0.07 -5.21 -0.75
C ALA A 9 -1.10 -5.53 0.33
N ARG A 10 -0.92 -6.63 1.07
CA ARG A 10 -1.81 -7.00 2.18
C ARG A 10 -1.80 -5.95 3.28
N ARG A 11 -0.63 -5.46 3.68
CA ARG A 11 -0.51 -4.43 4.73
C ARG A 11 -1.13 -3.11 4.30
N VAL A 12 -0.84 -2.65 3.10
CA VAL A 12 -1.48 -1.45 2.53
C VAL A 12 -3.00 -1.64 2.52
N MET A 13 -3.50 -2.79 2.06
CA MET A 13 -4.95 -3.04 2.03
C MET A 13 -5.58 -3.09 3.43
N ALA A 14 -4.90 -3.71 4.39
CA ALA A 14 -5.34 -3.76 5.79
C ALA A 14 -5.40 -2.35 6.40
N ASP A 15 -4.43 -1.50 6.09
CA ASP A 15 -4.34 -0.14 6.61
C ASP A 15 -5.39 0.79 5.98
N ILE A 16 -5.64 0.65 4.67
CA ILE A 16 -6.75 1.33 3.99
C ILE A 16 -8.09 0.96 4.66
N LYS A 17 -8.29 -0.33 4.95
CA LYS A 17 -9.51 -0.82 5.62
C LYS A 17 -9.61 -0.36 7.07
N SER A 18 -8.50 -0.36 7.83
CA SER A 18 -8.48 0.06 9.24
C SER A 18 -8.89 1.53 9.39
N LYS A 19 -8.53 2.36 8.42
CA LYS A 19 -8.87 3.79 8.35
C LYS A 19 -10.23 4.06 7.71
N GLY A 20 -10.97 3.03 7.30
CA GLY A 20 -12.29 3.16 6.68
C GLY A 20 -12.26 3.87 5.32
N LEU A 21 -11.10 3.93 4.66
CA LEU A 21 -10.94 4.62 3.39
C LEU A 21 -11.24 3.69 2.22
N SER A 22 -11.74 4.25 1.14
CA SER A 22 -11.89 3.52 -0.12
C SER A 22 -10.60 3.57 -0.93
N ILE A 23 -10.35 2.54 -1.75
CA ILE A 23 -9.22 2.53 -2.68
C ILE A 23 -9.27 3.74 -3.63
N SER A 24 -10.47 4.19 -4.01
CA SER A 24 -10.64 5.40 -4.83
C SER A 24 -10.15 6.64 -4.09
N ALA A 25 -10.53 6.82 -2.82
CA ALA A 25 -10.10 7.96 -2.03
C ALA A 25 -8.58 8.02 -1.87
N VAL A 26 -7.95 6.87 -1.64
CA VAL A 26 -6.48 6.77 -1.53
C VAL A 26 -5.81 7.04 -2.88
N ALA A 27 -6.38 6.56 -3.98
CA ALA A 27 -5.90 6.85 -5.33
C ALA A 27 -5.93 8.36 -5.63
N ASP A 28 -7.04 9.02 -5.32
CA ASP A 28 -7.23 10.45 -5.54
C ASP A 28 -6.27 11.28 -4.69
N ALA A 29 -6.12 10.93 -3.40
CA ALA A 29 -5.25 11.67 -2.48
C ALA A 29 -3.75 11.48 -2.78
N THR A 30 -3.35 10.29 -3.22
CA THR A 30 -1.94 9.99 -3.55
C THR A 30 -1.54 10.41 -4.98
N GLY A 31 -2.53 10.76 -5.81
CA GLY A 31 -2.35 11.01 -7.24
C GLY A 31 -1.99 9.76 -8.05
N ILE A 32 -2.21 8.57 -7.49
CA ILE A 32 -1.99 7.29 -8.17
C ILE A 32 -3.30 6.90 -8.85
N ALA A 33 -3.28 6.70 -10.17
CA ALA A 33 -4.47 6.24 -10.88
C ALA A 33 -5.06 4.97 -10.23
N LYS A 34 -6.37 4.95 -10.01
CA LYS A 34 -7.08 3.84 -9.34
C LYS A 34 -6.78 2.47 -9.95
N THR A 35 -6.70 2.38 -11.28
CA THR A 35 -6.35 1.15 -12.00
C THR A 35 -4.93 0.69 -11.67
N THR A 36 -3.98 1.63 -11.60
CA THR A 36 -2.60 1.35 -11.17
C THR A 36 -2.57 0.89 -9.73
N LEU A 37 -3.29 1.56 -8.81
CA LEU A 37 -3.34 1.18 -7.41
C LEU A 37 -3.93 -0.22 -7.21
N LEU A 38 -5.04 -0.54 -7.88
CA LEU A 38 -5.64 -1.88 -7.85
C LEU A 38 -4.70 -2.95 -8.38
N ARG A 39 -3.99 -2.67 -9.47
CA ARG A 39 -2.96 -3.58 -10.00
C ARG A 39 -1.84 -3.79 -8.98
N ARG A 40 -1.33 -2.73 -8.35
CA ARG A 40 -0.28 -2.87 -7.31
C ARG A 40 -0.75 -3.63 -6.08
N LEU A 41 -2.00 -3.41 -5.65
CA LEU A 41 -2.62 -4.17 -4.56
C LEU A 41 -2.81 -5.66 -4.90
N LYS A 42 -2.81 -6.03 -6.19
CA LYS A 42 -2.88 -7.42 -6.63
C LYS A 42 -1.48 -8.03 -6.82
N ASP A 43 -0.56 -7.27 -7.40
CA ASP A 43 0.76 -7.77 -7.81
C ASP A 43 1.82 -7.61 -6.71
N GLY A 44 1.57 -6.76 -5.70
CA GLY A 44 2.51 -6.44 -4.62
C GLY A 44 3.66 -5.51 -5.03
N ASP A 45 3.73 -5.11 -6.30
CA ASP A 45 4.84 -4.32 -6.84
C ASP A 45 4.67 -2.81 -6.62
N PHE A 46 4.82 -2.38 -5.36
CA PHE A 46 4.84 -0.95 -5.01
C PHE A 46 6.26 -0.38 -5.09
N THR A 47 6.41 0.76 -5.76
CA THR A 47 7.67 1.51 -5.67
C THR A 47 7.78 2.20 -4.30
N ALA A 48 9.00 2.39 -3.79
CA ALA A 48 9.22 3.09 -2.53
C ALA A 48 8.55 4.48 -2.46
N SER A 49 8.50 5.19 -3.59
CA SER A 49 7.81 6.48 -3.70
C SER A 49 6.29 6.34 -3.55
N GLN A 50 5.68 5.33 -4.18
CA GLN A 50 4.25 5.05 -4.04
C GLN A 50 3.91 4.65 -2.60
N THR A 51 4.70 3.74 -2.02
CA THR A 51 4.55 3.29 -0.64
C THR A 51 4.64 4.46 0.34
N LYS A 52 5.59 5.37 0.15
CA LYS A 52 5.75 6.58 0.98
C LYS A 52 4.56 7.54 0.88
N LYS A 53 4.02 7.75 -0.33
CA LYS A 53 2.83 8.59 -0.51
C LYS A 53 1.61 8.00 0.17
N ILE A 54 1.39 6.70 -0.01
CA ILE A 54 0.28 5.98 0.62
C ILE A 54 0.42 6.02 2.13
N ALA A 55 1.62 5.73 2.67
CA ALA A 55 1.89 5.79 4.10
C ALA A 55 1.60 7.19 4.67
N LEU A 56 2.06 8.25 3.99
CA LEU A 56 1.82 9.63 4.42
C LEU A 56 0.33 9.99 4.44
N GLU A 57 -0.41 9.61 3.40
CA GLU A 57 -1.86 9.85 3.31
C GLU A 57 -2.63 9.09 4.39
N LEU A 58 -2.21 7.85 4.63
CA LEU A 58 -2.80 7.03 5.66
C LEU A 58 -2.34 7.50 7.05
N GLY A 59 -1.23 8.22 7.21
CA GLY A 59 -0.66 8.54 8.52
C GLY A 59 0.00 7.32 9.18
N SER A 60 0.64 6.50 8.37
CA SER A 60 1.40 5.30 8.73
C SER A 60 2.87 5.46 8.32
N ASP A 61 3.76 4.61 8.83
CA ASP A 61 5.17 4.60 8.39
C ASP A 61 5.34 3.69 7.17
N ALA A 62 6.00 4.19 6.13
CA ALA A 62 6.29 3.40 4.94
C ALA A 62 7.17 2.18 5.25
N ALA A 63 8.07 2.29 6.24
CA ALA A 63 8.92 1.19 6.69
C ALA A 63 8.12 0.05 7.31
N ASP A 64 6.96 0.34 7.91
CA ASP A 64 6.06 -0.69 8.45
C ASP A 64 5.45 -1.54 7.35
N TYR A 65 5.40 -1.08 6.10
CA TYR A 65 4.97 -1.95 5.00
C TYR A 65 6.07 -2.87 4.48
N TYR A 66 7.34 -2.61 4.79
CA TYR A 66 8.49 -3.42 4.35
C TYR A 66 9.00 -4.37 5.43
N ARG A 67 8.59 -4.20 6.68
CA ARG A 67 9.08 -5.00 7.81
C ARG A 67 8.56 -6.43 7.71
N GLU A 68 9.36 -7.38 7.24
CA GLU A 68 8.98 -8.80 7.27
C GLU A 68 8.64 -9.19 8.73
N GLU A 69 7.52 -9.87 8.96
CA GLU A 69 7.26 -10.45 10.28
C GLU A 69 8.39 -11.44 10.54
N ALA A 70 9.26 -11.11 11.50
CA ALA A 70 10.14 -12.09 12.11
C ALA A 70 9.24 -13.10 12.84
N ALA A 71 8.84 -14.14 12.12
CA ALA A 71 8.21 -15.33 12.66
C ALA A 71 9.28 -16.29 13.21
#